data_AF-A0A964T5L2-F1
#
_entry.id   AF-A0A964T5L2-F1
#
_cell.length_a   1.000
_cell.length_b   1.000
_cell.length_c   1.000
_cell.angle_alpha   90.00
_cell.angle_beta   90.00
_cell.angle_gamma   90.00
#
_symmetry.space_group_name_H-M   'P 1'
#
loop_
_entity.id
_entity.type
_entity.pdbx_description
1 polymer ?
#
loop_
_entity_poly.entity_id
_entity_poly.type
_entity_poly.pdbx_seq_one_letter_code
_entity_poly.pdbx_strand_id
1 'polypeptide(L)'
;MIELAKAEDVVRAARTNLGLEASATIDGEYIAAGLRRLAGFLCPCSPKTLLGSMVESHRGLAGDDFADRVEEAIDALVAIGDLLELSDVTTLDETVKSTWLFAAPPSFVLRASGTAFLLGLAPDEATPVPVDLQRRLRTRGTTRTIDPSPGEDLETLLTGLGLRHLSMENWLRHPKQEAARALVASLDSLLDRQTRSGEVADLRVLDGRRPSRRYRARWCEPGTLNGRYIVRRPQAYGADLWGYAELANGAAVRLIDFPPAGSRWRGCDIAWRAQMAVDALSGDCQLYRRQASGDAVTIDLFSPIPDWARRRLAFVGEELEPESSLLSYRFSPAEAATEEQFLRDFLFLQSDPAWK
;
A
#
# COMPACT_ATOMS: atom_id res chain seq x y z
N MET A 1 30.17 13.62 -39.96
CA MET A 1 30.63 13.97 -38.59
C MET A 1 29.64 13.30 -37.66
N ILE A 2 30.04 12.28 -36.90
CA ILE A 2 29.16 11.63 -35.92
C ILE A 2 29.36 12.40 -34.63
N GLU A 3 28.39 13.24 -34.25
CA GLU A 3 28.35 13.81 -32.91
C GLU A 3 28.01 12.69 -31.92
N LEU A 4 28.83 12.55 -30.88
CA LEU A 4 28.53 11.66 -29.76
C LEU A 4 27.36 12.28 -28.98
N ALA A 5 26.21 11.60 -28.99
CA ALA A 5 25.08 12.00 -28.16
C ALA A 5 25.48 11.93 -26.69
N LYS A 6 25.23 13.01 -25.93
CA LYS A 6 25.47 13.01 -24.48
C LYS A 6 24.41 12.17 -23.79
N ALA A 7 24.77 11.52 -22.68
CA ALA A 7 23.83 10.73 -21.87
C ALA A 7 22.55 11.53 -21.51
N GLU A 8 22.72 12.81 -21.17
CA GLU A 8 21.60 13.73 -20.88
C GLU A 8 20.64 13.91 -22.05
N ASP A 9 21.15 13.95 -23.29
CA ASP A 9 20.32 14.12 -24.48
C ASP A 9 19.52 12.84 -24.79
N VAL A 10 20.12 11.67 -24.54
CA VAL A 10 19.46 10.37 -24.63
C VAL A 10 18.33 10.27 -23.62
N VAL A 11 18.58 10.61 -22.35
CA VAL A 11 17.56 10.59 -21.29
C VAL A 11 16.43 11.57 -21.59
N ARG A 12 16.75 12.79 -22.06
CA ARG A 12 15.74 13.80 -22.42
C ARG A 12 14.83 13.31 -23.55
N ALA A 13 15.40 12.72 -24.60
CA ALA A 13 14.63 12.15 -25.71
C ALA A 13 13.77 10.95 -25.25
N ALA A 14 14.33 10.08 -24.40
CA ALA A 14 13.60 8.94 -23.85
C ALA A 14 12.41 9.39 -23.00
N ARG A 15 12.57 10.40 -22.14
CA ARG A 15 11.45 10.97 -21.35
C ARG A 15 10.31 11.45 -22.23
N THR A 16 10.61 12.22 -23.28
CA THR A 16 9.57 12.69 -24.21
C THR A 16 8.87 11.54 -24.92
N ASN A 17 9.59 10.51 -25.36
CA ASN A 17 8.99 9.30 -25.97
C ASN A 17 8.15 8.46 -25.00
N LEU A 18 8.40 8.59 -23.70
CA LEU A 18 7.62 7.97 -22.63
C LEU A 18 6.43 8.84 -22.18
N GLY A 19 6.22 10.01 -22.80
CA GLY A 19 5.13 10.93 -22.45
C GLY A 19 5.41 11.75 -21.17
N LEU A 20 6.67 11.89 -20.78
CA LEU A 20 7.10 12.69 -19.64
C LEU A 20 7.71 14.02 -20.10
N GLU A 21 7.77 15.00 -19.19
CA GLU A 21 8.46 16.26 -19.44
C GLU A 21 9.95 16.04 -19.72
N ALA A 22 10.49 16.83 -20.66
CA ALA A 22 11.88 16.76 -21.06
C ALA A 22 12.82 17.16 -19.91
N SER A 23 13.61 16.20 -19.43
CA SER A 23 14.60 16.38 -18.36
C SER A 23 15.76 15.41 -18.55
N ALA A 24 16.91 15.69 -17.94
CA ALA A 24 18.05 14.77 -17.89
C ALA A 24 17.99 13.79 -16.71
N THR A 25 16.94 13.86 -15.88
CA THR A 25 16.81 13.07 -14.65
C THR A 25 16.23 11.68 -14.91
N ILE A 26 16.90 10.67 -14.35
CA ILE A 26 16.38 9.30 -14.19
C ILE A 26 15.78 9.21 -12.79
N ASP A 27 14.49 9.51 -12.66
CA ASP A 27 13.70 9.47 -11.43
C ASP A 27 12.73 8.28 -11.43
N GLY A 28 11.95 8.10 -10.35
CA GLY A 28 10.98 7.02 -10.25
C GLY A 28 9.90 7.06 -11.33
N GLU A 29 9.50 8.25 -11.80
CA GLU A 29 8.53 8.41 -12.89
C GLU A 29 9.07 7.89 -14.22
N TYR A 30 10.32 8.23 -14.54
CA TYR A 30 11.00 7.72 -15.71
C TYR A 30 11.15 6.20 -15.66
N ILE A 31 11.59 5.65 -14.53
CA ILE A 31 11.76 4.21 -14.35
C ILE A 31 10.42 3.50 -14.54
N ALA A 32 9.35 3.99 -13.90
CA ALA A 32 8.00 3.42 -14.02
C ALA A 32 7.47 3.47 -15.46
N ALA A 33 7.65 4.59 -16.16
CA ALA A 33 7.21 4.73 -17.55
C ALA A 33 7.99 3.80 -18.50
N GLY A 34 9.32 3.72 -18.32
CA GLY A 34 10.17 2.80 -19.08
C GLY A 34 9.82 1.34 -18.85
N LEU A 35 9.60 0.95 -17.58
CA LEU A 35 9.17 -0.41 -17.23
C LEU A 35 7.81 -0.77 -17.83
N ARG A 36 6.83 0.14 -17.83
CA ARG A 36 5.55 -0.11 -18.52
C ARG A 36 5.73 -0.36 -20.01
N ARG A 37 6.58 0.43 -20.66
CA ARG A 37 6.89 0.26 -22.08
C ARG A 37 7.53 -1.11 -22.33
N LEU A 38 8.52 -1.49 -21.53
CA LEU A 38 9.17 -2.80 -21.65
C LEU A 38 8.19 -3.94 -21.36
N ALA A 39 7.35 -3.82 -20.34
CA ALA A 39 6.34 -4.81 -20.01
C ALA A 39 5.34 -5.03 -21.15
N GLY A 40 4.98 -3.99 -21.91
CA GLY A 40 4.13 -4.13 -23.10
C GLY A 40 4.69 -5.10 -24.14
N PHE A 41 6.01 -5.14 -24.29
CA PHE A 41 6.69 -6.04 -25.24
C PHE A 41 7.09 -7.39 -24.63
N LEU A 42 7.45 -7.42 -23.35
CA LEU A 42 8.06 -8.58 -22.71
C LEU A 42 7.06 -9.45 -21.96
N CYS A 43 5.92 -8.90 -21.49
CA CYS A 43 4.95 -9.70 -20.77
C CYS A 43 4.23 -10.70 -21.70
N PRO A 44 4.01 -11.95 -21.25
CA PRO A 44 4.38 -12.50 -19.95
C PRO A 44 5.89 -12.79 -19.83
N CYS A 45 6.51 -12.40 -18.71
CA CYS A 45 7.93 -12.66 -18.43
C CYS A 45 8.22 -12.85 -16.93
N SER A 46 9.44 -13.26 -16.57
CA SER A 46 9.88 -13.25 -15.17
C SER A 46 10.29 -11.84 -14.72
N PRO A 47 10.19 -11.51 -13.41
CA PRO A 47 10.68 -10.22 -12.87
C PRO A 47 12.14 -9.94 -13.26
N LYS A 48 13.00 -10.97 -13.22
CA LYS A 48 14.42 -10.87 -13.63
C LYS A 48 14.61 -10.48 -15.10
N THR A 49 13.71 -10.93 -15.98
CA THR A 49 13.77 -10.57 -17.40
C THR A 49 13.50 -9.09 -17.57
N LEU A 50 12.43 -8.58 -16.94
CA LEU A 50 12.06 -7.17 -17.02
C LEU A 50 13.13 -6.26 -16.38
N LEU A 51 13.63 -6.61 -15.19
CA LEU A 51 14.76 -5.95 -14.52
C LEU A 51 16.00 -5.91 -15.42
N GLY A 52 16.43 -7.07 -15.93
CA GLY A 52 17.61 -7.20 -16.77
C GLY A 52 17.51 -6.38 -18.05
N SER A 53 16.36 -6.38 -18.72
CA SER A 53 16.12 -5.57 -19.91
C SER A 53 16.20 -4.07 -19.64
N MET A 54 15.65 -3.60 -18.51
CA MET A 54 15.73 -2.20 -18.11
C MET A 54 17.16 -1.79 -17.74
N VAL A 55 17.88 -2.61 -16.97
CA VAL A 55 19.27 -2.33 -16.58
C VAL A 55 20.19 -2.29 -17.81
N GLU A 56 20.09 -3.26 -18.71
CA GLU A 56 20.93 -3.30 -19.90
C GLU A 56 20.67 -2.12 -20.83
N SER A 57 19.41 -1.70 -21.02
CA SER A 57 19.08 -0.54 -21.86
C SER A 57 19.56 0.80 -21.29
N HIS A 58 19.98 0.84 -20.01
CA HIS A 58 20.46 2.03 -19.31
C HIS A 58 21.95 1.95 -18.95
N ARG A 59 22.67 0.97 -19.50
CA ARG A 59 24.10 0.82 -19.29
C ARG A 59 24.85 2.08 -19.75
N GLY A 60 25.60 2.69 -18.84
CA GLY A 60 26.33 3.93 -19.09
C GLY A 60 25.47 5.21 -19.01
N LEU A 61 24.18 5.09 -18.69
CA LEU A 61 23.27 6.23 -18.44
C LEU A 61 22.93 6.39 -16.96
N ALA A 62 22.85 5.28 -16.22
CA ALA A 62 22.47 5.25 -14.80
C ALA A 62 23.62 4.82 -13.88
N GLY A 63 23.51 5.13 -12.59
CA GLY A 63 24.47 4.77 -11.55
C GLY A 63 24.34 3.33 -11.05
N ASP A 64 25.20 2.95 -10.11
CA ASP A 64 25.28 1.57 -9.59
C ASP A 64 24.03 1.14 -8.80
N ASP A 65 23.27 2.08 -8.26
CA ASP A 65 22.02 1.87 -7.51
C ASP A 65 20.80 1.60 -8.41
N PHE A 66 20.97 1.67 -9.73
CA PHE A 66 19.84 1.64 -10.66
C PHE A 66 19.09 0.31 -10.63
N ALA A 67 19.78 -0.82 -10.45
CA ALA A 67 19.13 -2.13 -10.39
C ALA A 67 18.15 -2.22 -9.22
N ASP A 68 18.55 -1.77 -8.03
CA ASP A 68 17.71 -1.76 -6.83
C ASP A 68 16.48 -0.89 -7.04
N ARG A 69 16.67 0.32 -7.61
CA ARG A 69 15.57 1.24 -7.93
C ARG A 69 14.60 0.69 -8.98
N VAL A 70 15.09 -0.10 -9.93
CA VAL A 70 14.24 -0.78 -10.92
C VAL A 70 13.44 -1.91 -10.25
N GLU A 71 14.05 -2.69 -9.36
CA GLU A 71 13.36 -3.73 -8.60
C GLU A 71 12.24 -3.13 -7.74
N GLU A 72 12.53 -2.07 -6.99
CA GLU A 72 11.54 -1.31 -6.22
C GLU A 72 10.38 -0.79 -7.10
N ALA A 73 10.69 -0.32 -8.31
CA ALA A 73 9.67 0.15 -9.24
C ALA A 73 8.81 -0.99 -9.82
N ILE A 74 9.37 -2.18 -10.04
CA ILE A 74 8.60 -3.37 -10.45
C ILE A 74 7.61 -3.73 -9.34
N ASP A 75 8.07 -3.80 -8.08
CA ASP A 75 7.21 -4.08 -6.93
C ASP A 75 6.10 -3.04 -6.80
N ALA A 76 6.42 -1.76 -7.00
CA ALA A 76 5.44 -0.68 -6.99
C ALA A 76 4.42 -0.78 -8.15
N LEU A 77 4.83 -1.24 -9.34
CA LEU A 77 3.94 -1.47 -10.48
C LEU A 77 3.03 -2.69 -10.28
N VAL A 78 3.50 -3.72 -9.57
CA VAL A 78 2.65 -4.83 -9.11
C VAL A 78 1.66 -4.33 -8.06
N ALA A 79 2.15 -3.54 -7.09
CA ALA A 79 1.33 -3.02 -5.99
C ALA A 79 0.22 -2.07 -6.46
N ILE A 80 0.48 -1.22 -7.46
CA ILE A 80 -0.53 -0.35 -8.08
C ILE A 80 -1.43 -1.13 -9.05
N GLY A 81 -1.05 -2.33 -9.50
CA GLY A 81 -1.86 -3.14 -10.41
C GLY A 81 -1.68 -2.81 -11.89
N ASP A 82 -0.54 -2.23 -12.28
CA ASP A 82 -0.11 -2.16 -13.68
C ASP A 82 0.42 -3.52 -14.16
N LEU A 83 1.03 -4.27 -13.24
CA LEU A 83 1.51 -5.63 -13.44
C LEU A 83 0.73 -6.58 -12.53
N LEU A 84 0.48 -7.79 -13.03
CA LEU A 84 -0.10 -8.88 -12.27
C LEU A 84 0.98 -9.92 -12.01
N GLU A 85 1.19 -10.26 -10.74
CA GLU A 85 2.09 -11.32 -10.33
C GLU A 85 1.33 -12.64 -10.19
N LEU A 86 1.83 -13.69 -10.86
CA LEU A 86 1.40 -15.07 -10.68
C LEU A 86 2.58 -15.86 -10.11
N SER A 87 2.50 -16.18 -8.82
CA SER A 87 3.48 -17.02 -8.12
C SER A 87 3.11 -18.51 -8.30
N ASP A 88 4.07 -19.41 -8.07
CA ASP A 88 3.88 -20.87 -8.13
C ASP A 88 3.41 -21.40 -9.51
N VAL A 89 3.79 -20.73 -10.61
CA VAL A 89 3.57 -21.29 -11.94
C VAL A 89 4.47 -22.51 -12.12
N THR A 90 3.86 -23.68 -12.23
CA THR A 90 4.54 -24.93 -12.59
C THR A 90 5.10 -24.76 -14.01
N THR A 91 6.43 -24.74 -14.09
CA THR A 91 7.11 -24.90 -15.38
C THR A 91 7.13 -26.38 -15.77
N LEU A 92 7.72 -26.72 -16.93
CA LEU A 92 7.94 -28.10 -17.35
C LEU A 92 8.70 -28.95 -16.30
N ASP A 93 9.36 -28.28 -15.35
CA ASP A 93 9.91 -28.88 -14.14
C ASP A 93 9.05 -28.48 -12.93
N GLU A 94 8.33 -29.45 -12.36
CA GLU A 94 7.44 -29.25 -11.19
C GLU A 94 8.22 -28.80 -9.93
N THR A 95 9.54 -28.91 -9.94
CA THR A 95 10.42 -28.47 -8.84
C THR A 95 10.81 -27.00 -8.92
N VAL A 96 10.64 -26.35 -10.08
CA VAL A 96 10.95 -24.93 -10.30
C VAL A 96 9.67 -24.12 -10.27
N LYS A 97 9.34 -23.63 -9.07
CA LYS A 97 8.34 -22.57 -8.87
C LYS A 97 8.94 -21.26 -9.38
N SER A 98 8.34 -20.69 -10.42
CA SER A 98 8.75 -19.40 -10.97
C SER A 98 7.63 -18.38 -10.85
N THR A 99 7.99 -17.15 -10.49
CA THR A 99 7.09 -16.00 -10.48
C THR A 99 7.05 -15.39 -11.87
N TRP A 100 5.84 -15.16 -12.39
CA TRP A 100 5.60 -14.52 -13.69
C TRP A 100 4.86 -13.21 -13.53
N LEU A 101 5.23 -12.24 -14.37
CA LEU A 101 4.57 -10.95 -14.50
C LEU A 101 3.77 -10.90 -15.79
N PHE A 102 2.53 -10.45 -15.68
CA PHE A 102 1.63 -10.17 -16.79
C PHE A 102 1.28 -8.69 -16.81
N ALA A 103 1.12 -8.12 -18.00
CA ALA A 103 0.53 -6.80 -18.15
C ALA A 103 -0.94 -6.84 -17.69
N ALA A 104 -1.31 -5.99 -16.74
CA ALA A 104 -2.73 -5.85 -16.39
C ALA A 104 -3.46 -5.14 -17.54
N PRO A 105 -4.71 -5.53 -17.86
CA PRO A 105 -5.46 -4.86 -18.92
C PRO A 105 -5.74 -3.39 -18.56
N PRO A 106 -5.74 -2.47 -19.54
CA PRO A 106 -6.05 -1.06 -19.32
C PRO A 106 -7.36 -0.89 -18.55
N SER A 107 -7.25 -0.24 -17.39
CA SER A 107 -8.33 -0.09 -16.42
C SER A 107 -8.26 1.29 -15.78
N PHE A 108 -9.34 1.72 -15.13
CA PHE A 108 -9.35 2.93 -14.34
C PHE A 108 -10.15 2.80 -13.04
N VAL A 109 -9.82 3.64 -12.07
CA VAL A 109 -10.56 3.79 -10.81
C VAL A 109 -10.91 5.26 -10.63
N LEU A 110 -12.18 5.56 -10.35
CA LEU A 110 -12.60 6.93 -10.05
C LEU A 110 -12.45 7.25 -8.57
N ARG A 111 -11.92 8.44 -8.30
CA ARG A 111 -11.94 9.07 -6.99
C ARG A 111 -13.27 9.82 -6.81
N ALA A 112 -13.59 10.16 -5.56
CA ALA A 112 -14.77 10.97 -5.23
C ALA A 112 -14.75 12.37 -5.88
N SER A 113 -13.56 12.89 -6.20
CA SER A 113 -13.37 14.13 -6.95
C SER A 113 -13.72 14.04 -8.45
N GLY A 114 -13.96 12.83 -8.96
CA GLY A 114 -14.07 12.55 -10.40
C GLY A 114 -12.73 12.32 -11.10
N THR A 115 -11.60 12.50 -10.41
CA THR A 115 -10.27 12.16 -10.94
C THR A 115 -10.18 10.66 -11.20
N ALA A 116 -9.74 10.27 -12.40
CA ALA A 116 -9.49 8.88 -12.76
C ALA A 116 -8.03 8.52 -12.54
N PHE A 117 -7.76 7.42 -11.82
CA PHE A 117 -6.48 6.73 -11.89
C PHE A 117 -6.46 5.77 -13.06
N LEU A 118 -5.36 5.75 -13.80
CA LEU A 118 -5.15 4.80 -14.88
C LEU A 118 -4.24 3.67 -14.43
N LEU A 119 -4.67 2.45 -14.72
CA LEU A 119 -4.02 1.21 -14.34
C LEU A 119 -3.84 0.32 -15.57
N GLY A 120 -2.89 -0.60 -15.50
CA GLY A 120 -2.59 -1.53 -16.57
C GLY A 120 -1.95 -0.87 -17.78
N LEU A 121 -1.66 -1.67 -18.80
CA LEU A 121 -0.96 -1.23 -19.99
C LEU A 121 -1.39 -2.05 -21.21
N ALA A 122 -1.28 -1.45 -22.40
CA ALA A 122 -1.45 -2.16 -23.67
C ALA A 122 -0.07 -2.52 -24.27
N PRO A 123 0.02 -3.59 -25.08
CA PRO A 123 1.29 -4.11 -25.61
C PRO A 123 2.17 -3.09 -26.38
N ASP A 124 1.56 -2.05 -26.98
CA ASP A 124 2.29 -1.03 -27.76
C ASP A 124 2.23 0.37 -27.14
N GLU A 125 1.22 0.62 -26.30
CA GLU A 125 0.94 1.92 -25.72
C GLU A 125 0.71 1.78 -24.21
N ALA A 126 1.70 2.24 -23.44
CA ALA A 126 1.67 2.12 -21.97
C ALA A 126 0.41 2.77 -21.36
N THR A 127 -0.11 3.83 -21.99
CA THR A 127 -1.34 4.53 -21.59
C THR A 127 -2.21 4.76 -22.83
N PRO A 128 -3.11 3.83 -23.19
CA PRO A 128 -3.87 3.89 -24.44
C PRO A 128 -5.04 4.90 -24.33
N VAL A 129 -4.71 6.19 -24.39
CA VAL A 129 -5.68 7.29 -24.34
C VAL A 129 -5.42 8.29 -25.48
N PRO A 130 -6.47 8.92 -26.06
CA PRO A 130 -6.28 9.94 -27.09
C PRO A 130 -5.40 11.11 -26.63
N VAL A 131 -4.78 11.80 -27.59
CA VAL A 131 -3.85 12.92 -27.36
C VAL A 131 -4.42 13.99 -26.42
N ASP A 132 -5.72 14.29 -26.51
CA ASP A 132 -6.35 15.29 -25.64
C ASP A 132 -6.39 14.87 -24.17
N LEU A 133 -6.58 13.58 -23.89
CA LEU A 133 -6.44 13.03 -22.54
C LEU A 133 -4.99 12.91 -22.12
N GLN A 134 -4.10 12.55 -23.04
CA GLN A 134 -2.67 12.42 -22.76
C GLN A 134 -2.06 13.75 -22.29
N ARG A 135 -2.52 14.89 -22.83
CA ARG A 135 -2.12 16.23 -22.36
C ARG A 135 -2.55 16.56 -20.92
N ARG A 136 -3.58 15.88 -20.42
CA ARG A 136 -4.11 16.04 -19.06
C ARG A 136 -3.57 14.98 -18.10
N LEU A 137 -2.85 13.99 -18.61
CA LEU A 137 -2.26 12.92 -17.82
C LEU A 137 -1.21 13.49 -16.88
N ARG A 138 -1.42 13.31 -15.59
CA ARG A 138 -0.45 13.63 -14.54
C ARG A 138 0.20 12.34 -14.10
N THR A 139 1.53 12.30 -14.11
CA THR A 139 2.31 11.19 -13.56
C THR A 139 2.94 11.67 -12.26
N ARG A 140 2.87 10.82 -11.23
CA ARG A 140 3.54 11.05 -9.95
C ARG A 140 4.06 9.72 -9.42
N GLY A 141 5.38 9.55 -9.41
CA GLY A 141 6.00 8.25 -9.14
C GLY A 141 5.44 7.17 -10.07
N THR A 142 4.81 6.13 -9.50
CA THR A 142 4.11 5.09 -10.27
C THR A 142 2.64 5.40 -10.54
N THR A 143 2.08 6.49 -10.04
CA THR A 143 0.66 6.81 -10.26
C THR A 143 0.45 7.60 -11.55
N ARG A 144 -0.68 7.35 -12.22
CA ARG A 144 -1.14 8.07 -13.42
C ARG A 144 -2.57 8.52 -13.20
N THR A 145 -2.85 9.82 -13.33
CA THR A 145 -4.19 10.37 -13.12
C THR A 145 -4.64 11.33 -14.22
N ILE A 146 -5.95 11.42 -14.41
CA ILE A 146 -6.60 12.43 -15.26
C ILE A 146 -7.69 13.10 -14.42
N ASP A 147 -7.59 14.41 -14.26
CA ASP A 147 -8.64 15.21 -13.62
C ASP A 147 -9.74 15.54 -14.65
N PRO A 148 -11.03 15.48 -14.30
CA PRO A 148 -12.12 15.80 -15.20
C PRO A 148 -12.14 17.29 -15.55
N SER A 149 -12.53 17.61 -16.78
CA SER A 149 -12.86 18.98 -17.18
C SER A 149 -14.22 19.39 -16.61
N PRO A 150 -14.53 20.69 -16.44
CA PRO A 150 -15.83 21.13 -15.95
C PRO A 150 -17.00 20.55 -16.78
N GLY A 151 -17.88 19.79 -16.13
CA GLY A 151 -19.04 19.16 -16.76
C GLY A 151 -18.74 17.88 -17.57
N GLU A 152 -17.50 17.40 -17.57
CA GLU A 152 -17.11 16.16 -18.25
C GLU A 152 -17.44 14.93 -17.42
N ASP A 153 -18.08 13.94 -18.04
CA ASP A 153 -18.22 12.60 -17.50
C ASP A 153 -17.03 11.74 -17.95
N LEU A 154 -15.98 11.74 -17.12
CA LEU A 154 -14.75 11.00 -17.38
C LEU A 154 -14.97 9.48 -17.31
N GLU A 155 -15.96 9.00 -16.55
CA GLU A 155 -16.30 7.57 -16.48
C GLU A 155 -16.79 7.06 -17.83
N THR A 156 -17.79 7.73 -18.39
CA THR A 156 -18.37 7.37 -19.68
C THR A 156 -17.34 7.49 -20.79
N LEU A 157 -16.50 8.52 -20.75
CA LEU A 157 -15.43 8.72 -21.73
C LEU A 157 -14.40 7.58 -21.69
N LEU A 158 -13.83 7.26 -20.53
CA LEU A 158 -12.81 6.19 -20.42
C LEU A 158 -13.39 4.80 -20.70
N THR A 159 -14.63 4.54 -20.29
CA THR A 159 -15.33 3.29 -20.62
C THR A 159 -15.58 3.18 -22.13
N GLY A 160 -15.94 4.29 -22.80
CA GLY A 160 -16.10 4.35 -24.25
C GLY A 160 -14.81 4.08 -25.03
N LEU A 161 -13.65 4.30 -24.41
CA LEU A 161 -12.33 3.94 -24.96
C LEU A 161 -11.94 2.47 -24.70
N GLY A 162 -12.79 1.70 -24.02
CA GLY A 162 -12.56 0.29 -23.72
C GLY A 162 -11.73 0.04 -22.46
N LEU A 163 -11.44 1.06 -21.65
CA LEU A 163 -10.81 0.84 -20.35
C LEU A 163 -11.83 0.27 -19.37
N ARG A 164 -11.39 -0.70 -18.56
CA ARG A 164 -12.24 -1.32 -17.56
C ARG A 164 -12.37 -0.44 -16.31
N HIS A 165 -13.60 -0.08 -15.93
CA HIS A 165 -13.84 0.53 -14.62
C HIS A 165 -13.65 -0.52 -13.49
N LEU A 166 -12.79 -0.20 -12.53
CA LEU A 166 -12.58 -0.95 -11.29
C LEU A 166 -13.08 -0.13 -10.10
N SER A 167 -13.75 -0.78 -9.15
CA SER A 167 -14.04 -0.16 -7.86
C SER A 167 -12.78 -0.02 -7.02
N MET A 168 -12.74 1.01 -6.18
CA MET A 168 -11.65 1.23 -5.22
C MET A 168 -11.39 0.00 -4.32
N GLU A 169 -12.46 -0.69 -3.93
CA GLU A 169 -12.39 -1.92 -3.11
C GLU A 169 -11.68 -3.06 -3.85
N ASN A 170 -12.02 -3.28 -5.13
CA ASN A 170 -11.42 -4.34 -5.94
C ASN A 170 -9.95 -4.06 -6.25
N TRP A 171 -9.59 -2.79 -6.43
CA TRP A 171 -8.24 -2.36 -6.74
C TRP A 171 -7.29 -2.51 -5.53
N LEU A 172 -7.60 -1.83 -4.42
CA LEU A 172 -6.67 -1.73 -3.29
C LEU A 172 -6.65 -2.95 -2.39
N ARG A 173 -7.65 -3.83 -2.51
CA ARG A 173 -7.83 -5.05 -1.71
C ARG A 173 -7.59 -4.77 -0.23
N HIS A 174 -8.63 -4.35 0.48
CA HIS A 174 -8.62 -4.27 1.94
C HIS A 174 -9.47 -5.40 2.56
N PRO A 175 -9.42 -5.62 3.89
CA PRO A 175 -10.39 -6.48 4.57
C PRO A 175 -11.82 -5.98 4.37
N LYS A 176 -12.80 -6.84 4.58
CA LYS A 176 -14.20 -6.40 4.60
C LYS A 176 -14.42 -5.38 5.71
N GLN A 177 -15.30 -4.41 5.45
CA GLN A 177 -15.78 -3.52 6.49
C GLN A 177 -16.56 -4.33 7.52
N GLU A 178 -16.23 -4.14 8.79
CA GLU A 178 -16.88 -4.82 9.91
C GLU A 178 -16.85 -3.89 11.13
N ALA A 179 -17.86 -3.99 12.00
CA ALA A 179 -17.87 -3.21 13.24
C ALA A 179 -16.76 -3.69 14.19
N ALA A 180 -16.16 -2.78 14.97
CA ALA A 180 -15.11 -3.09 15.94
C ALA A 180 -15.50 -4.25 16.88
N ARG A 181 -16.76 -4.28 17.34
CA ARG A 181 -17.31 -5.36 18.18
C ARG A 181 -17.31 -6.71 17.47
N ALA A 182 -17.66 -6.76 16.19
CA ALA A 182 -17.69 -8.00 15.41
C ALA A 182 -16.28 -8.55 15.20
N LEU A 183 -15.32 -7.67 14.91
CA LEU A 183 -13.91 -8.03 14.76
C LEU A 183 -13.35 -8.64 16.04
N VAL A 184 -13.53 -7.97 17.19
CA VAL A 184 -13.04 -8.46 18.48
C VAL A 184 -13.77 -9.75 18.88
N ALA A 185 -15.09 -9.84 18.70
CA ALA A 185 -15.85 -11.05 18.98
C ALA A 185 -15.43 -12.26 18.13
N SER A 186 -14.99 -12.03 16.89
CA SER A 186 -14.43 -13.08 16.03
C SER A 186 -13.10 -13.61 16.57
N LEU A 187 -12.20 -12.71 17.00
CA LEU A 187 -10.94 -13.09 17.64
C LEU A 187 -11.14 -13.80 18.97
N ASP A 188 -12.08 -13.32 19.78
CA ASP A 188 -12.53 -13.94 21.02
C ASP A 188 -12.99 -15.38 20.77
N SER A 189 -13.84 -15.57 19.76
CA SER A 189 -14.35 -16.90 19.39
C SER A 189 -13.25 -17.84 18.90
N LEU A 190 -12.22 -17.32 18.20
CA LEU A 190 -11.07 -18.11 17.77
C LEU A 190 -10.17 -18.50 18.96
N LEU A 191 -9.99 -17.59 19.91
CA LEU A 191 -9.21 -17.80 21.11
C LEU A 191 -9.88 -18.80 22.06
N ASP A 192 -11.20 -18.71 22.24
CA ASP A 192 -11.97 -19.61 23.10
C ASP A 192 -11.99 -21.07 22.62
N ARG A 193 -11.73 -21.29 21.32
CA ARG A 193 -11.55 -22.64 20.75
C ARG A 193 -10.17 -23.24 21.03
N GLN A 194 -9.22 -22.45 21.49
CA GLN A 194 -7.88 -22.96 21.82
C GLN A 194 -7.88 -23.72 23.14
N THR A 195 -7.04 -24.75 23.19
CA THR A 195 -6.66 -25.36 24.45
C THR A 195 -5.82 -24.39 25.29
N ARG A 196 -5.62 -24.73 26.57
CA ARG A 196 -4.71 -23.93 27.40
C ARG A 196 -3.33 -23.87 26.77
N SER A 197 -2.76 -22.67 26.74
CA SER A 197 -1.37 -22.44 26.38
C SER A 197 -0.46 -23.01 27.47
N GLY A 198 0.70 -23.49 27.06
CA GLY A 198 1.83 -23.65 27.98
C GLY A 198 2.39 -22.29 28.40
N GLU A 199 3.42 -22.30 29.23
CA GLU A 199 4.19 -21.10 29.55
C GLU A 199 4.81 -20.52 28.28
N VAL A 200 4.63 -19.21 28.07
CA VAL A 200 5.19 -18.48 26.94
C VAL A 200 6.21 -17.49 27.47
N ALA A 201 7.48 -17.86 27.37
CA ALA A 201 8.58 -17.00 27.79
C ALA A 201 8.63 -15.70 26.98
N ASP A 202 9.08 -14.62 27.64
CA ASP A 202 9.36 -13.32 27.02
C ASP A 202 8.18 -12.70 26.23
N LEU A 203 6.95 -13.04 26.63
CA LEU A 203 5.74 -12.48 26.06
C LEU A 203 5.71 -10.96 26.25
N ARG A 204 5.37 -10.21 25.21
CA ARG A 204 5.17 -8.76 25.27
C ARG A 204 3.71 -8.43 24.98
N VAL A 205 3.15 -7.49 25.72
CA VAL A 205 1.73 -7.09 25.63
C VAL A 205 1.63 -5.68 25.07
N LEU A 206 0.71 -5.48 24.13
CA LEU A 206 0.30 -4.16 23.69
C LEU A 206 -0.83 -3.68 24.60
N ASP A 207 -0.50 -2.84 25.59
CA ASP A 207 -1.46 -2.41 26.60
C ASP A 207 -2.39 -1.31 26.04
N GLY A 208 -3.66 -1.69 25.87
CA GLY A 208 -4.78 -0.84 25.47
C GLY A 208 -4.91 0.44 26.28
N ARG A 209 -4.64 0.34 27.59
CA ARG A 209 -4.91 1.40 28.59
C ARG A 209 -3.83 2.47 28.62
N ARG A 210 -2.72 2.26 27.91
CA ARG A 210 -1.64 3.25 27.79
C ARG A 210 -1.96 4.23 26.65
N PRO A 211 -1.56 5.51 26.76
CA PRO A 211 -1.86 6.53 25.75
C PRO A 211 -1.45 6.12 24.32
N SER A 212 -2.38 6.23 23.38
CA SER A 212 -2.23 5.78 21.99
C SER A 212 -1.23 6.60 21.15
N ARG A 213 -1.00 7.88 21.51
CA ARG A 213 -0.06 8.77 20.79
C ARG A 213 1.40 8.30 20.75
N ARG A 214 1.80 7.41 21.67
CA ARG A 214 3.17 6.86 21.72
C ARG A 214 3.12 5.35 21.59
N TYR A 215 2.90 4.86 20.37
CA TYR A 215 2.78 3.43 20.07
C TYR A 215 3.84 2.55 20.76
N ARG A 216 5.12 2.90 20.66
CA ARG A 216 6.21 2.11 21.28
C ARG A 216 6.10 2.01 22.81
N ALA A 217 5.57 3.04 23.47
CA ALA A 217 5.42 3.07 24.92
C ALA A 217 4.28 2.15 25.44
N ARG A 218 3.43 1.66 24.53
CA ARG A 218 2.34 0.73 24.86
C ARG A 218 2.82 -0.70 25.07
N TRP A 219 3.98 -1.06 24.54
CA TRP A 219 4.55 -2.40 24.68
C TRP A 219 5.19 -2.62 26.04
N CYS A 220 4.66 -3.54 26.84
CA CYS A 220 5.19 -3.88 28.16
C CYS A 220 5.26 -5.38 28.40
N GLU A 221 5.83 -5.76 29.54
CA GLU A 221 5.71 -7.13 30.06
C GLU A 221 4.31 -7.38 30.63
N PRO A 222 3.84 -8.65 30.66
CA PRO A 222 2.52 -9.02 31.15
C PRO A 222 2.27 -8.71 32.64
N GLY A 223 3.31 -8.69 33.49
CA GLY A 223 3.17 -8.36 34.92
C GLY A 223 1.99 -9.07 35.61
N THR A 224 1.01 -8.31 36.08
CA THR A 224 -0.23 -8.82 36.73
C THR A 224 -1.48 -8.61 35.87
N LEU A 225 -1.30 -8.45 34.55
CA LEU A 225 -2.40 -8.18 33.63
C LEU A 225 -3.40 -9.34 33.57
N ASN A 226 -4.68 -8.99 33.44
CA ASN A 226 -5.80 -9.90 33.27
C ASN A 226 -6.64 -9.45 32.07
N GLY A 227 -7.20 -10.40 31.34
CA GLY A 227 -8.03 -10.16 30.16
C GLY A 227 -7.31 -10.50 28.85
N ARG A 228 -7.84 -10.01 27.74
CA ARG A 228 -7.38 -10.39 26.40
C ARG A 228 -6.62 -9.25 25.72
N TYR A 229 -5.45 -9.56 25.17
CA TYR A 229 -4.53 -8.55 24.64
C TYR A 229 -3.88 -8.99 23.34
N ILE A 230 -3.51 -8.01 22.52
CA ILE A 230 -2.55 -8.20 21.44
C ILE A 230 -1.17 -8.40 22.04
N VAL A 231 -0.45 -9.40 21.54
CA VAL A 231 0.85 -9.81 22.08
C VAL A 231 1.89 -10.00 20.99
N ARG A 232 3.16 -9.99 21.40
CA ARG A 232 4.27 -10.52 20.63
C ARG A 232 4.99 -11.59 21.44
N ARG A 233 5.32 -12.70 20.81
CA ARG A 233 6.14 -13.78 21.41
C ARG A 233 7.35 -14.08 20.54
N PRO A 234 8.53 -14.32 21.13
CA PRO A 234 9.69 -14.74 20.36
C PRO A 234 9.48 -16.09 19.65
N GLN A 235 10.27 -16.32 18.61
CA GLN A 235 10.43 -17.60 17.96
C GLN A 235 11.90 -17.90 17.72
N ALA A 236 12.25 -19.17 17.53
CA ALA A 236 13.65 -19.61 17.42
C ALA A 236 14.41 -18.93 16.27
N TYR A 237 13.72 -18.62 15.17
CA TYR A 237 14.28 -17.96 14.01
C TYR A 237 13.28 -16.94 13.45
N GLY A 238 13.78 -15.77 13.02
CA GLY A 238 12.95 -14.72 12.41
C GLY A 238 12.41 -13.70 13.43
N ALA A 239 11.53 -12.81 12.94
CA ALA A 239 10.92 -11.76 13.75
C ALA A 239 9.88 -12.31 14.73
N ASP A 240 9.68 -11.68 15.90
CA ASP A 240 8.69 -12.17 16.86
C ASP A 240 7.29 -12.29 16.24
N LEU A 241 6.60 -13.35 16.62
CA LEU A 241 5.24 -13.63 16.17
C LEU A 241 4.26 -12.70 16.85
N TRP A 242 3.32 -12.22 16.07
CA TRP A 242 2.16 -11.48 16.56
C TRP A 242 1.10 -12.46 17.04
N GLY A 243 0.29 -12.05 18.01
CA GLY A 243 -0.81 -12.90 18.47
C GLY A 243 -1.85 -12.18 19.29
N TYR A 244 -2.81 -12.96 19.75
CA TYR A 244 -3.86 -12.54 20.67
C TYR A 244 -3.95 -13.56 21.81
N ALA A 245 -3.86 -13.08 23.04
CA ALA A 245 -3.74 -13.94 24.22
C ALA A 245 -4.70 -13.54 25.34
N GLU A 246 -5.23 -14.55 26.02
CA GLU A 246 -5.94 -14.40 27.29
C GLU A 246 -4.93 -14.55 28.43
N LEU A 247 -4.81 -13.51 29.26
CA LEU A 247 -3.90 -13.45 30.39
C LEU A 247 -4.68 -13.61 31.70
N ALA A 248 -4.11 -14.39 32.62
CA ALA A 248 -4.51 -14.44 34.02
C ALA A 248 -3.28 -14.24 34.90
N ASN A 249 -3.26 -13.15 35.66
CA ASN A 249 -2.13 -12.72 36.48
C ASN A 249 -0.79 -12.71 35.71
N GLY A 250 -0.81 -12.17 34.49
CA GLY A 250 0.35 -12.09 33.60
C GLY A 250 0.67 -13.36 32.80
N ALA A 251 0.16 -14.53 33.20
CA ALA A 251 0.40 -15.77 32.48
C ALA A 251 -0.59 -15.93 31.31
N ALA A 252 -0.09 -16.32 30.14
CA ALA A 252 -0.95 -16.65 29.00
C ALA A 252 -1.69 -17.97 29.25
N VAL A 253 -3.01 -17.90 29.36
CA VAL A 253 -3.90 -19.05 29.54
C VAL A 253 -4.30 -19.62 28.18
N ARG A 254 -4.50 -18.77 27.18
CA ARG A 254 -4.75 -19.15 25.78
C ARG A 254 -4.04 -18.17 24.87
N LEU A 255 -3.60 -18.62 23.70
CA LEU A 255 -2.92 -17.79 22.72
C LEU A 255 -3.23 -18.29 21.31
N ILE A 256 -3.46 -17.35 20.40
CA ILE A 256 -3.46 -17.59 18.94
C ILE A 256 -2.35 -16.76 18.30
N ASP A 257 -1.61 -17.37 17.39
CA ASP A 257 -0.64 -16.66 16.57
C ASP A 257 -1.30 -16.05 15.33
N PHE A 258 -0.77 -14.93 14.90
CA PHE A 258 -1.09 -14.29 13.64
C PHE A 258 0.07 -14.43 12.64
N PRO A 259 -0.23 -14.60 11.35
CA PRO A 259 -1.58 -14.75 10.80
C PRO A 259 -2.16 -16.15 11.01
N PRO A 260 -3.50 -16.29 11.15
CA PRO A 260 -4.11 -17.62 11.18
C PRO A 260 -3.91 -18.34 9.84
N ALA A 261 -3.93 -19.67 9.86
CA ALA A 261 -3.73 -20.48 8.66
C ALA A 261 -4.71 -20.08 7.54
N GLY A 262 -4.19 -19.86 6.33
CA GLY A 262 -4.97 -19.43 5.16
C GLY A 262 -5.29 -17.93 5.11
N SER A 263 -4.87 -17.13 6.10
CA SER A 263 -4.97 -15.68 6.01
C SER A 263 -3.97 -15.11 5.02
N ARG A 264 -4.45 -14.23 4.13
CA ARG A 264 -3.63 -13.45 3.20
C ARG A 264 -2.96 -12.22 3.82
N TRP A 265 -3.33 -11.85 5.05
CA TRP A 265 -2.82 -10.65 5.72
C TRP A 265 -1.62 -10.98 6.61
N ARG A 266 -0.71 -10.01 6.75
CA ARG A 266 0.43 -10.15 7.67
C ARG A 266 -0.05 -10.14 9.11
N GLY A 267 0.69 -10.80 10.00
CA GLY A 267 0.32 -10.88 11.42
C GLY A 267 0.25 -9.50 12.10
N CYS A 268 1.17 -8.59 11.76
CA CYS A 268 1.14 -7.21 12.26
C CYS A 268 -0.08 -6.42 11.78
N ASP A 269 -0.51 -6.59 10.52
CA ASP A 269 -1.67 -5.88 9.96
C ASP A 269 -2.96 -6.29 10.69
N ILE A 270 -3.11 -7.58 10.98
CA ILE A 270 -4.22 -8.10 11.78
C ILE A 270 -4.16 -7.53 13.20
N ALA A 271 -2.99 -7.58 13.83
CA ALA A 271 -2.79 -7.14 15.20
C ALA A 271 -3.06 -5.64 15.40
N TRP A 272 -2.56 -4.78 14.49
CA TRP A 272 -2.79 -3.34 14.56
C TRP A 272 -4.26 -3.00 14.40
N ARG A 273 -4.95 -3.58 13.40
CA ARG A 273 -6.39 -3.37 13.20
C ARG A 273 -7.20 -3.86 14.41
N ALA A 274 -6.84 -5.00 14.97
CA ALA A 274 -7.49 -5.55 16.17
C ALA A 274 -7.27 -4.65 17.39
N GLN A 275 -6.06 -4.12 17.61
CA GLN A 275 -5.82 -3.18 18.69
C GLN A 275 -6.65 -1.91 18.53
N MET A 276 -6.75 -1.36 17.32
CA MET A 276 -7.59 -0.18 17.06
C MET A 276 -9.06 -0.45 17.37
N ALA A 277 -9.56 -1.65 17.05
CA ALA A 277 -10.91 -2.07 17.42
C ALA A 277 -11.10 -2.16 18.95
N VAL A 278 -10.14 -2.75 19.67
CA VAL A 278 -10.16 -2.82 21.15
C VAL A 278 -10.14 -1.43 21.78
N ASP A 279 -9.29 -0.55 21.28
CA ASP A 279 -9.18 0.84 21.73
C ASP A 279 -10.51 1.59 21.52
N ALA A 280 -11.13 1.42 20.35
CA ALA A 280 -12.43 2.02 20.05
C ALA A 280 -13.56 1.50 20.95
N LEU A 281 -13.59 0.20 21.26
CA LEU A 281 -14.57 -0.39 22.18
C LEU A 281 -14.37 0.04 23.64
N SER A 282 -13.14 0.42 24.00
CA SER A 282 -12.81 0.90 25.34
C SER A 282 -13.12 2.38 25.53
N GLY A 283 -13.57 3.08 24.48
CA GLY A 283 -13.84 4.53 24.49
C GLY A 283 -12.62 5.40 24.19
N ASP A 284 -11.42 4.79 24.10
CA ASP A 284 -10.14 5.48 23.87
C ASP A 284 -9.66 5.26 22.43
N CYS A 285 -10.48 5.67 21.46
CA CYS A 285 -10.16 5.55 20.03
C CYS A 285 -8.77 6.14 19.74
N GLN A 286 -7.99 5.47 18.89
CA GLN A 286 -6.73 6.04 18.42
C GLN A 286 -7.02 7.27 17.55
N LEU A 287 -6.27 8.34 17.82
CA LEU A 287 -6.48 9.64 17.17
C LEU A 287 -5.47 9.87 16.05
N TYR A 288 -5.91 10.53 14.98
CA TYR A 288 -5.05 11.15 13.96
C TYR A 288 -5.14 12.67 14.05
N ARG A 289 -4.06 13.38 13.73
CA ARG A 289 -4.07 14.85 13.65
C ARG A 289 -4.48 15.24 12.23
N ARG A 290 -5.39 16.19 12.12
CA ARG A 290 -5.88 16.76 10.85
C ARG A 290 -5.45 18.21 10.80
N GLN A 291 -4.88 18.66 9.69
CA GLN A 291 -4.48 20.06 9.51
C GLN A 291 -4.96 20.53 8.13
N ALA A 292 -5.80 21.56 8.09
CA ALA A 292 -6.20 22.19 6.85
C ALA A 292 -5.30 23.41 6.58
N SER A 293 -4.74 23.51 5.38
CA SER A 293 -3.96 24.66 4.95
C SER A 293 -4.25 24.97 3.48
N GLY A 294 -4.95 26.07 3.24
CA GLY A 294 -5.41 26.45 1.90
C GLY A 294 -6.21 25.33 1.24
N ASP A 295 -5.73 24.89 0.07
CA ASP A 295 -6.35 23.84 -0.75
C ASP A 295 -5.80 22.44 -0.45
N ALA A 296 -5.24 22.22 0.74
CA ALA A 296 -4.71 20.93 1.16
C ALA A 296 -5.14 20.56 2.58
N VAL A 297 -5.31 19.26 2.80
CA VAL A 297 -5.52 18.67 4.13
C VAL A 297 -4.43 17.65 4.39
N THR A 298 -3.73 17.80 5.51
CA THR A 298 -2.75 16.84 6.00
C THR A 298 -3.38 15.97 7.09
N ILE A 299 -3.15 14.66 7.01
CA ILE A 299 -3.51 13.66 8.01
C ILE A 299 -2.23 13.03 8.55
N ASP A 300 -2.03 13.17 9.87
CA ASP A 300 -0.90 12.62 10.61
C ASP A 300 -1.34 11.47 11.51
N LEU A 301 -0.65 10.33 11.40
CA LEU A 301 -0.91 9.13 12.16
C LEU A 301 0.19 8.91 13.21
N PHE A 302 -0.19 8.61 14.45
CA PHE A 302 0.76 8.41 15.56
C PHE A 302 0.99 6.94 15.92
N SER A 303 0.24 6.05 15.29
CA SER A 303 0.35 4.61 15.43
C SER A 303 0.46 3.96 14.05
N PRO A 304 1.14 2.81 13.95
CA PRO A 304 1.23 2.09 12.68
C PRO A 304 -0.16 1.66 12.25
N ILE A 305 -0.41 1.74 10.94
CA ILE A 305 -1.62 1.23 10.30
C ILE A 305 -1.29 0.01 9.45
N PRO A 306 -2.27 -0.88 9.20
CA PRO A 306 -2.10 -1.99 8.29
C PRO A 306 -1.61 -1.57 6.90
N ASP A 307 -0.85 -2.44 6.25
CA ASP A 307 -0.25 -2.17 4.93
C ASP A 307 -1.23 -1.68 3.87
N TRP A 308 -2.39 -2.37 3.79
CA TRP A 308 -3.43 -2.07 2.82
C TRP A 308 -4.02 -0.67 3.03
N ALA A 309 -4.03 -0.17 4.26
CA ALA A 309 -4.44 1.18 4.55
C ALA A 309 -3.34 2.18 4.19
N ARG A 310 -2.07 1.87 4.50
CA ARG A 310 -0.93 2.70 4.11
C ARG A 310 -0.87 2.89 2.59
N ARG A 311 -0.97 1.79 1.84
CA ARG A 311 -1.00 1.79 0.37
C ARG A 311 -2.14 2.64 -0.17
N ARG A 312 -3.35 2.50 0.39
CA ARG A 312 -4.49 3.35 0.01
C ARG A 312 -4.18 4.84 0.17
N LEU A 313 -3.72 5.26 1.34
CA LEU A 313 -3.42 6.66 1.61
C LEU A 313 -2.30 7.19 0.71
N ALA A 314 -1.26 6.39 0.47
CA ALA A 314 -0.13 6.75 -0.40
C ALA A 314 -0.53 6.86 -1.88
N PHE A 315 -1.49 6.06 -2.35
CA PHE A 315 -1.97 6.16 -3.73
C PHE A 315 -2.93 7.33 -3.91
N VAL A 316 -3.87 7.52 -2.98
CA VAL A 316 -4.86 8.60 -3.07
C VAL A 316 -4.21 9.96 -2.80
N GLY A 317 -3.36 10.06 -1.78
CA GLY A 317 -2.69 11.30 -1.41
C GLY A 317 -1.22 11.32 -1.76
N GLU A 318 -0.51 12.17 -1.04
CA GLU A 318 0.93 12.35 -1.08
C GLU A 318 1.51 11.98 0.27
N GLU A 319 2.40 10.98 0.32
CA GLU A 319 3.19 10.71 1.52
C GLU A 319 4.20 11.84 1.74
N LEU A 320 4.26 12.33 2.97
CA LEU A 320 5.17 13.39 3.41
C LEU A 320 6.19 12.86 4.40
N GLU A 321 7.32 13.56 4.49
CA GLU A 321 8.22 13.40 5.62
C GLU A 321 7.50 13.77 6.93
N PRO A 322 7.39 12.85 7.90
CA PRO A 322 6.56 13.06 9.07
C PRO A 322 7.25 13.99 10.08
N GLU A 323 6.57 15.08 10.44
CA GLU A 323 6.98 15.97 11.51
C GLU A 323 6.22 15.64 12.80
N SER A 324 6.91 15.01 13.77
CA SER A 324 6.34 14.58 15.07
C SER A 324 5.19 13.56 15.00
N SER A 325 5.00 12.92 13.85
CA SER A 325 4.08 11.80 13.61
C SER A 325 4.85 10.55 13.15
N LEU A 326 4.16 9.43 13.01
CA LEU A 326 4.75 8.21 12.44
C LEU A 326 4.59 8.17 10.92
N LEU A 327 3.44 8.63 10.42
CA LEU A 327 3.13 8.73 9.00
C LEU A 327 2.39 10.06 8.76
N SER A 328 2.59 10.66 7.60
CA SER A 328 1.93 11.90 7.22
C SER A 328 1.52 11.85 5.75
N TYR A 329 0.27 12.23 5.46
CA TYR A 329 -0.28 12.22 4.11
C TYR A 329 -1.01 13.52 3.82
N ARG A 330 -0.79 14.08 2.63
CA ARG A 330 -1.48 15.27 2.10
C ARG A 330 -2.51 14.87 1.05
N PHE A 331 -3.68 15.48 1.12
CA PHE A 331 -4.80 15.26 0.22
C PHE A 331 -5.41 16.57 -0.25
N SER A 332 -6.13 16.52 -1.37
CA SER A 332 -7.11 17.56 -1.68
C SER A 332 -8.28 17.52 -0.66
N PRO A 333 -9.02 18.62 -0.44
CA PRO A 333 -10.13 18.64 0.50
C PRO A 333 -11.22 17.60 0.20
N ALA A 334 -11.50 17.35 -1.08
CA ALA A 334 -12.49 16.36 -1.52
C ALA A 334 -12.06 14.92 -1.18
N GLU A 335 -10.79 14.60 -1.36
CA GLU A 335 -10.24 13.28 -1.04
C GLU A 335 -10.10 13.08 0.46
N ALA A 336 -9.68 14.11 1.19
CA ALA A 336 -9.52 14.06 2.63
C ALA A 336 -10.78 13.56 3.33
N ALA A 337 -11.97 14.07 2.96
CA ALA A 337 -13.23 13.62 3.55
C ALA A 337 -13.49 12.12 3.33
N THR A 338 -13.16 11.61 2.14
CA THR A 338 -13.30 10.19 1.79
C THR A 338 -12.31 9.32 2.57
N GLU A 339 -11.06 9.76 2.69
CA GLU A 339 -10.03 9.03 3.41
C GLU A 339 -10.25 9.06 4.93
N GLU A 340 -10.75 10.17 5.49
CA GLU A 340 -11.18 10.24 6.90
C GLU A 340 -12.33 9.27 7.18
N GLN A 341 -13.28 9.12 6.25
CA GLN A 341 -14.32 8.10 6.36
C GLN A 341 -13.73 6.69 6.32
N PHE A 342 -12.81 6.41 5.41
CA PHE A 342 -12.12 5.12 5.36
C PHE A 342 -11.37 4.79 6.67
N LEU A 343 -10.63 5.75 7.23
CA LEU A 343 -9.91 5.58 8.51
C LEU A 343 -10.87 5.27 9.66
N ARG A 344 -12.04 5.91 9.70
CA ARG A 344 -13.08 5.63 10.70
C ARG A 344 -13.72 4.26 10.49
N ASP A 345 -14.09 3.93 9.26
CA ASP A 345 -14.93 2.77 8.95
C ASP A 345 -14.13 1.45 8.95
N PHE A 346 -12.85 1.49 8.58
CA PHE A 346 -12.00 0.29 8.47
C PHE A 346 -10.96 0.15 9.58
N LEU A 347 -10.52 1.27 10.17
CA LEU A 347 -9.50 1.32 11.22
C LEU A 347 -10.00 1.89 12.54
N PHE A 348 -11.27 2.32 12.64
CA PHE A 348 -11.85 2.83 13.89
C PHE A 348 -11.13 4.06 14.47
N LEU A 349 -10.42 4.82 13.62
CA LEU A 349 -9.69 6.01 14.03
C LEU A 349 -10.60 7.23 14.07
N GLN A 350 -10.20 8.25 14.84
CA GLN A 350 -10.90 9.52 14.92
C GLN A 350 -9.96 10.71 14.78
N SER A 351 -10.46 11.81 14.22
CA SER A 351 -9.75 13.08 14.20
C SER A 351 -9.59 13.60 15.62
N ASP A 352 -8.38 14.03 15.96
CA ASP A 352 -8.11 14.69 17.23
C ASP A 352 -8.83 16.05 17.28
N PRO A 353 -9.79 16.25 18.20
CA PRO A 353 -10.56 17.48 18.28
C PRO A 353 -9.70 18.69 18.70
N ALA A 354 -8.52 18.47 19.29
CA ALA A 354 -7.62 19.54 19.72
C ALA A 354 -6.89 20.24 18.56
N TRP A 355 -7.02 19.74 17.33
CA TRP A 355 -6.30 20.23 16.15
C TRP A 355 -7.21 20.65 14.98
N LYS A 356 -8.50 20.88 15.25
CA LYS A 356 -9.46 21.31 14.21
C LYS A 356 -9.24 22.73 13.72
#